data_AF-A0AAJ2H157-F1
#
_entry.id   AF-A0AAJ2H157-F1
#
_cell.length_a   1.000
_cell.length_b   1.000
_cell.length_c   1.000
_cell.angle_alpha   90.00
_cell.angle_beta   90.00
_cell.angle_gamma   90.00
#
_symmetry.space_group_name_H-M   'P 1'
#
loop_
_entity.id
_entity.type
_entity.pdbx_description
1 polymer ?
#
loop_
_entity_poly.entity_id
_entity_poly.type
_entity_poly.pdbx_seq_one_letter_code
_entity_poly.pdbx_strand_id
1 'polypeptide(L)'
;EIVSLGFTDGLTLGIPCVEREWIFKKNNHLIAILGLHSDVGQALRSSTPEKADELLQDWIAQFSDRVYLAITRTHRPGEDEFVELALKLAEKHQIGVIAHNDVRFMQPSDFDAHEARVCIASG
;
A
#
# COMPACT_ATOMS: atom_id res chain seq x y z
N GLU A 1 -14.89 5.65 -10.80
CA GLU A 1 -15.37 6.75 -9.94
C GLU A 1 -14.29 7.25 -8.98
N ILE A 2 -13.70 6.42 -8.11
CA ILE A 2 -12.62 6.85 -7.18
C ILE A 2 -11.44 7.51 -7.91
N VAL A 3 -11.00 6.91 -9.02
CA VAL A 3 -9.94 7.50 -9.86
C VAL A 3 -10.34 8.88 -10.38
N SER A 4 -11.58 9.04 -10.86
CA SER A 4 -12.09 10.31 -11.36
C SER A 4 -12.05 11.40 -10.29
N LEU A 5 -12.46 11.08 -9.05
CA LEU A 5 -12.40 12.02 -7.92
C LEU A 5 -10.97 12.51 -7.65
N GLY A 6 -9.98 11.63 -7.76
CA GLY A 6 -8.57 12.03 -7.61
C GLY A 6 -8.11 13.05 -8.65
N PHE A 7 -8.67 12.99 -9.87
CA PHE A 7 -8.36 13.94 -10.95
C PHE A 7 -9.25 15.19 -10.95
N THR A 8 -10.44 15.17 -10.34
CA THR A 8 -11.33 16.33 -10.31
C THR A 8 -11.13 17.15 -9.04
N ASP A 9 -11.08 16.48 -7.89
CA ASP A 9 -11.18 17.13 -6.58
C ASP A 9 -9.92 16.90 -5.73
N GLY A 10 -9.07 15.94 -6.10
CA GLY A 10 -7.91 15.50 -5.32
C GLY A 10 -6.54 15.96 -5.82
N LEU A 11 -6.45 16.93 -6.74
CA LEU A 11 -5.16 17.38 -7.23
C LEU A 11 -4.34 18.10 -6.16
N THR A 12 -3.18 17.54 -5.82
CA THR A 12 -2.19 18.15 -4.95
C THR A 12 -0.87 18.25 -5.69
N LEU A 13 -0.34 19.46 -5.88
CA LEU A 13 0.91 19.71 -6.60
C LEU A 13 0.95 19.07 -8.01
N GLY A 14 -0.20 18.98 -8.69
CA GLY A 14 -0.30 18.34 -10.01
C GLY A 14 -0.49 16.82 -9.97
N ILE A 15 -0.46 16.20 -8.79
CA ILE A 15 -0.61 14.76 -8.61
C ILE A 15 -2.05 14.46 -8.16
N PRO A 16 -2.77 13.56 -8.85
CA PRO A 16 -4.09 13.14 -8.41
C PRO A 16 -3.97 12.27 -7.15
N CYS A 17 -4.56 12.74 -6.06
CA CYS A 17 -4.58 12.06 -4.77
C CYS A 17 -6.00 11.65 -4.42
N VAL A 18 -6.16 10.54 -3.70
CA VAL A 18 -7.47 10.08 -3.22
C VAL A 18 -7.44 10.06 -1.71
N GLU A 19 -8.38 10.75 -1.08
CA GLU A 19 -8.54 10.72 0.37
C GLU A 19 -9.10 9.37 0.85
N ARG A 20 -8.67 8.94 2.03
CA ARG A 20 -9.07 7.67 2.63
C ARG A 20 -10.59 7.59 2.84
N GLU A 21 -11.20 8.69 3.25
CA GLU A 21 -12.63 8.83 3.48
C GLU A 21 -13.43 8.59 2.19
N TRP A 22 -12.88 8.94 1.02
CA TRP A 22 -13.55 8.71 -0.26
C TRP A 22 -13.54 7.24 -0.64
N ILE A 23 -12.45 6.54 -0.31
CA ILE A 23 -12.35 5.08 -0.46
C ILE A 23 -13.38 4.41 0.45
N PHE A 24 -13.46 4.81 1.72
CA PHE A 24 -14.41 4.26 2.68
C PHE A 24 -15.86 4.44 2.22
N LYS A 25 -16.22 5.62 1.70
CA LYS A 25 -17.57 5.88 1.15
C LYS A 25 -17.90 5.05 -0.09
N LYS A 26 -16.91 4.60 -0.85
CA LYS A 26 -17.07 3.91 -2.14
C LYS A 26 -16.42 2.52 -2.16
N ASN A 27 -16.46 1.82 -1.02
CA ASN A 27 -15.73 0.55 -0.84
C ASN A 27 -16.44 -0.71 -1.38
N ASN A 28 -17.67 -0.59 -1.91
CA ASN A 28 -18.46 -1.75 -2.35
C ASN A 28 -17.71 -2.58 -3.40
N HIS A 29 -17.62 -3.90 -3.15
CA HIS A 29 -16.94 -4.87 -4.01
C HIS A 29 -15.43 -4.64 -4.23
N LEU A 30 -14.79 -3.79 -3.44
CA LEU A 30 -13.34 -3.58 -3.47
C LEU A 30 -12.63 -4.45 -2.43
N ILE A 31 -11.37 -4.76 -2.70
CA ILE A 31 -10.45 -5.37 -1.75
C ILE A 31 -9.34 -4.34 -1.48
N ALA A 32 -9.06 -4.08 -0.20
CA ALA A 32 -7.96 -3.24 0.23
C ALA A 32 -6.69 -4.09 0.42
N ILE A 33 -5.61 -3.67 -0.23
CA ILE A 33 -4.29 -4.29 -0.11
C ILE A 33 -3.34 -3.24 0.46
N LEU A 34 -2.87 -3.47 1.68
CA LEU A 34 -2.05 -2.54 2.43
C LEU A 34 -0.61 -3.04 2.46
N GLY A 35 0.27 -2.40 1.68
CA GLY A 35 1.69 -2.76 1.61
C GLY A 35 2.60 -1.85 2.43
N LEU A 36 3.92 -1.99 2.22
CA LEU A 36 4.98 -1.21 2.87
C LEU A 36 4.72 0.31 2.88
N HIS A 37 4.17 0.83 1.79
CA HIS A 37 3.96 2.27 1.58
C HIS A 37 2.55 2.76 1.95
N SER A 38 1.66 1.90 2.44
CA SER A 38 0.36 2.34 2.94
C SER A 38 0.50 3.17 4.22
N ASP A 39 -0.58 3.83 4.64
CA ASP A 39 -0.67 4.50 5.94
C ASP A 39 -0.31 3.57 7.10
N VAL A 40 -0.86 2.34 7.10
CA VAL A 40 -0.54 1.29 8.07
C VAL A 40 0.94 0.88 7.98
N GLY A 41 1.47 0.67 6.77
CA GLY A 41 2.86 0.23 6.59
C GLY A 41 3.89 1.28 7.00
N GLN A 42 3.61 2.55 6.72
CA GLN A 42 4.43 3.67 7.18
C GLN A 42 4.36 3.82 8.70
N ALA A 43 3.17 3.71 9.29
CA ALA A 43 2.99 3.79 10.74
C ALA A 43 3.72 2.64 11.46
N LEU A 44 3.65 1.41 10.93
CA LEU A 44 4.36 0.25 11.48
C LEU A 44 5.88 0.46 11.56
N ARG A 45 6.46 1.11 10.55
CA ARG A 45 7.91 1.35 10.47
C ARG A 45 8.36 2.60 11.21
N SER A 46 7.43 3.48 11.56
CA SER A 46 7.71 4.63 12.40
C SER A 46 7.75 4.25 13.88
N SER A 47 8.22 5.16 14.73
CA SER A 47 8.27 4.98 16.19
C SER A 47 6.88 5.00 16.87
N THR A 48 5.78 4.83 16.13
CA THR A 48 4.40 4.87 16.62
C THR A 48 3.60 3.62 16.20
N PRO A 49 3.94 2.42 16.70
CA PRO A 49 3.27 1.18 16.31
C PRO A 49 1.78 1.16 16.71
N GLU A 50 1.42 1.81 17.81
CA GLU A 50 0.02 1.94 18.26
C GLU A 50 -0.87 2.61 17.20
N LYS A 51 -0.32 3.58 16.46
CA LYS A 51 -1.04 4.25 15.37
C LYS A 51 -1.31 3.29 14.21
N ALA A 52 -0.42 2.33 13.96
CA ALA A 52 -0.64 1.34 12.90
C ALA A 52 -1.80 0.39 13.25
N ASP A 53 -1.93 0.03 14.52
CA ASP A 53 -3.07 -0.74 15.03
C ASP A 53 -4.40 0.00 14.80
N GLU A 54 -4.48 1.28 15.20
CA GLU A 54 -5.67 2.11 15.02
C GLU A 54 -6.05 2.24 13.53
N LEU A 55 -5.06 2.55 12.69
CA LEU A 55 -5.29 2.66 11.24
C LEU A 55 -5.78 1.35 10.66
N LEU A 56 -5.20 0.22 11.04
CA LEU A 56 -5.64 -1.08 10.54
C LEU A 56 -7.06 -1.42 11.00
N GLN A 57 -7.42 -1.09 12.24
CA GLN A 57 -8.77 -1.27 12.75
C GLN A 57 -9.80 -0.46 11.95
N ASP A 58 -9.48 0.78 11.54
CA ASP A 58 -10.33 1.56 10.65
C ASP A 58 -10.57 0.82 9.32
N TRP A 59 -9.50 0.28 8.72
CA TRP A 59 -9.60 -0.48 7.48
C TRP A 59 -10.45 -1.74 7.65
N ILE A 60 -10.25 -2.50 8.73
CA ILE A 60 -11.04 -3.70 9.06
C ILE A 60 -12.52 -3.32 9.26
N ALA A 61 -12.82 -2.23 9.95
CA ALA A 61 -14.20 -1.78 10.18
C ALA A 61 -14.93 -1.48 8.86
N GLN A 62 -14.23 -0.96 7.86
CA GLN A 62 -14.82 -0.58 6.57
C GLN A 62 -14.82 -1.71 5.52
N PHE A 63 -13.82 -2.58 5.54
CA PHE A 63 -13.64 -3.64 4.53
C PHE A 63 -13.96 -5.04 5.05
N SER A 64 -14.09 -5.23 6.36
CA SER A 64 -14.34 -6.51 7.01
C SER A 64 -13.28 -7.55 6.63
N ASP A 65 -13.66 -8.60 5.90
CA ASP A 65 -12.79 -9.69 5.42
C ASP A 65 -12.07 -9.37 4.09
N ARG A 66 -12.26 -8.15 3.55
CA ARG A 66 -11.71 -7.70 2.27
C ARG A 66 -10.48 -6.80 2.43
N VAL A 67 -9.73 -6.95 3.52
CA VAL A 67 -8.47 -6.23 3.77
C VAL A 67 -7.34 -7.20 4.03
N TYR A 68 -6.20 -6.95 3.39
CA TYR A 68 -5.02 -7.81 3.45
C TYR A 68 -3.75 -6.98 3.59
N LEU A 69 -2.79 -7.49 4.36
CA LEU A 69 -1.42 -6.95 4.34
C LEU A 69 -0.64 -7.57 3.18
N ALA A 70 -0.03 -6.74 2.34
CA ALA A 70 0.81 -7.21 1.23
C ALA A 70 2.29 -7.13 1.61
N ILE A 71 2.97 -8.27 1.52
CA ILE A 71 4.41 -8.38 1.74
C ILE A 71 5.15 -8.61 0.42
N THR A 72 6.38 -8.09 0.36
CA THR A 72 7.24 -8.09 -0.83
C THR A 72 8.64 -8.48 -0.42
N ARG A 73 9.36 -9.17 -1.30
CA ARG A 73 10.78 -9.54 -1.13
C ARG A 73 11.52 -9.30 -2.43
N THR A 74 11.64 -8.03 -2.80
CA THR A 74 12.43 -7.57 -3.95
C THR A 74 13.83 -7.07 -3.54
N HIS A 75 14.23 -7.35 -2.29
CA HIS A 75 15.50 -6.93 -1.67
C HIS A 75 15.65 -5.41 -1.59
N ARG A 76 14.53 -4.69 -1.44
CA ARG A 76 14.53 -3.24 -1.25
C ARG A 76 14.64 -2.87 0.23
N PRO A 77 15.22 -1.71 0.55
CA PRO A 77 15.35 -1.27 1.94
C PRO A 77 14.02 -1.25 2.70
N GLY A 78 14.01 -1.84 3.89
CA GLY A 78 12.85 -1.85 4.79
C GLY A 78 11.81 -2.94 4.51
N GLU A 79 11.96 -3.75 3.46
CA GLU A 79 11.04 -4.86 3.18
C GLU A 79 11.10 -5.93 4.27
N ASP A 80 12.28 -6.44 4.63
CA ASP A 80 12.43 -7.54 5.60
C ASP A 80 11.85 -7.16 6.98
N GLU A 81 12.18 -5.97 7.47
CA GLU A 81 11.62 -5.43 8.71
C GLU A 81 10.09 -5.33 8.64
N PHE A 82 9.56 -4.81 7.53
CA PHE A 82 8.13 -4.71 7.33
C PHE A 82 7.44 -6.09 7.26
N VAL A 83 8.07 -7.10 6.64
CA VAL A 83 7.51 -8.46 6.61
C VAL A 83 7.31 -8.98 8.02
N GLU A 84 8.32 -8.84 8.90
CA GLU A 84 8.20 -9.30 10.28
C GLU A 84 7.09 -8.56 11.05
N LEU A 85 7.01 -7.24 10.89
CA LEU A 85 6.00 -6.40 11.55
C LEU A 85 4.60 -6.69 11.03
N ALA A 86 4.44 -6.82 9.71
CA ALA A 86 3.17 -7.11 9.06
C ALA A 86 2.63 -8.48 9.47
N LEU A 87 3.49 -9.50 9.58
CA LEU A 87 3.08 -10.83 10.05
C LEU A 87 2.56 -10.80 11.50
N LYS A 88 3.25 -10.09 12.40
CA LYS A 88 2.81 -9.91 13.79
C LYS A 88 1.46 -9.17 13.87
N LEU A 89 1.31 -8.12 13.07
CA LEU A 89 0.08 -7.34 13.03
C LEU A 89 -1.09 -8.15 12.43
N ALA A 90 -0.82 -8.93 11.39
CA ALA A 90 -1.80 -9.83 10.77
C ALA A 90 -2.30 -10.89 11.75
N GLU A 91 -1.39 -11.53 12.49
CA GLU A 91 -1.73 -12.52 13.52
C GLU A 91 -2.58 -11.88 14.64
N LYS A 92 -2.20 -10.68 15.10
CA LYS A 92 -2.95 -9.95 16.14
C LYS A 92 -4.39 -9.65 15.74
N HIS A 93 -4.64 -9.23 14.50
CA HIS A 93 -5.98 -8.85 14.02
C HIS A 93 -6.70 -9.95 13.23
N GLN A 94 -6.08 -11.13 13.09
CA GLN A 94 -6.61 -12.27 12.33
C GLN A 94 -6.97 -11.91 10.88
N ILE A 95 -6.12 -11.12 10.22
CA ILE A 95 -6.29 -10.75 8.81
C ILE A 95 -5.33 -11.51 7.90
N GLY A 96 -5.71 -11.66 6.63
CA GLY A 96 -4.90 -12.35 5.64
C GLY A 96 -3.66 -11.56 5.24
N VAL A 97 -2.59 -12.29 4.90
CA VAL A 97 -1.37 -11.75 4.29
C VAL A 97 -1.25 -12.28 2.87
N ILE A 98 -0.89 -11.41 1.93
CA ILE A 98 -0.64 -11.79 0.55
C ILE A 98 0.81 -11.47 0.17
N ALA A 99 1.45 -12.36 -0.58
CA ALA A 99 2.75 -12.09 -1.17
C ALA A 99 2.56 -11.49 -2.56
N HIS A 100 3.29 -10.42 -2.87
CA HIS A 100 3.42 -9.92 -4.24
C HIS A 100 4.89 -9.65 -4.60
N ASN A 101 5.15 -9.42 -5.89
CA ASN A 101 6.50 -9.13 -6.39
C ASN A 101 6.70 -7.68 -6.85
N ASP A 102 5.69 -6.81 -6.69
CA ASP A 102 5.71 -5.44 -7.21
C ASP A 102 6.26 -5.35 -8.65
N VAL A 103 5.69 -6.16 -9.56
CA VAL A 103 6.23 -6.36 -10.91
C VAL A 103 6.21 -5.05 -11.70
N ARG A 104 7.39 -4.63 -12.20
CA ARG A 104 7.55 -3.41 -13.02
C ARG A 104 8.03 -3.68 -14.45
N PHE A 105 8.42 -4.91 -14.75
CA PHE A 105 8.94 -5.36 -16.05
C PHE A 105 8.78 -6.89 -16.19
N MET A 106 8.90 -7.39 -17.43
CA MET A 106 8.58 -8.79 -17.74
C MET A 106 9.73 -9.74 -17.44
N GLN A 107 10.97 -9.35 -17.74
CA GLN A 107 12.17 -10.16 -17.50
C GLN A 107 13.20 -9.41 -16.65
N PRO A 108 14.00 -10.10 -15.83
CA PRO A 108 15.05 -9.45 -15.03
C PRO A 108 16.03 -8.59 -15.85
N SER A 109 16.31 -8.97 -17.10
CA SER A 109 17.16 -8.23 -18.04
C SER A 109 16.58 -6.88 -18.47
N ASP A 110 15.29 -6.64 -18.26
CA ASP A 110 14.62 -5.39 -18.63
C ASP A 110 14.84 -4.29 -17.59
N PHE A 111 15.53 -4.59 -16.49
CA PHE A 111 15.78 -3.64 -15.39
C PHE A 111 16.46 -2.35 -15.87
N ASP A 112 17.51 -2.45 -16.68
CA ASP A 112 18.25 -1.28 -17.15
C ASP A 112 17.38 -0.37 -18.04
N ALA A 113 16.55 -0.97 -18.90
CA ALA A 113 15.61 -0.23 -19.74
C ALA A 113 14.51 0.44 -18.89
N HIS A 114 14.07 -0.22 -17.81
CA HIS A 114 13.14 0.36 -16.85
C HIS A 114 13.75 1.58 -16.14
N GLU A 115 14.98 1.46 -15.62
CA GLU A 115 15.68 2.56 -14.93
C GLU A 115 15.87 3.77 -15.85
N ALA A 116 16.33 3.56 -17.08
CA ALA A 116 16.50 4.65 -18.06
C ALA A 116 15.18 5.40 -18.30
N ARG A 117 14.07 4.68 -18.42
CA ARG A 117 12.74 5.27 -18.62
C ARG A 117 12.28 6.06 -17.39
N VAL A 118 12.53 5.56 -16.18
CA VAL A 118 12.18 6.27 -14.94
C VAL A 118 13.01 7.55 -14.81
N CYS A 119 14.31 7.50 -15.07
CA CYS A 119 15.17 8.69 -15.04
C CYS A 119 14.66 9.79 -15.99
N ILE A 120 14.34 9.45 -17.24
CA ILE A 120 13.80 10.42 -18.22
C ILE A 120 12.48 11.03 -17.73
N ALA A 121 11.61 10.22 -17.09
CA ALA A 121 10.33 10.69 -16.59
C ALA A 121 10.45 11.57 -15.33
N SER A 122 11.48 11.35 -14.51
CA SER A 122 11.72 12.10 -13.27
C SER A 122 12.49 13.42 -13.48
N GLY A 123 13.15 13.59 -14.62
CA GLY A 123 13.89 14.80 -14.98
C GLY A 123 15.35 14.74 -14.62
#